data_AF-A0A7V1IFJ8-F1
#
_entry.id   AF-A0A7V1IFJ8-F1
#
_cell.length_a   1.000
_cell.length_b   1.000
_cell.length_c   1.000
_cell.angle_alpha   90.00
_cell.angle_beta   90.00
_cell.angle_gamma   90.00
#
_symmetry.space_group_name_H-M   'P 1'
#
loop_
_entity.id
_entity.type
_entity.pdbx_description
1 polymer ?
#
loop_
_entity_poly.entity_id
_entity_poly.type
_entity_poly.pdbx_seq_one_letter_code
_entity_poly.pdbx_strand_id
1 'polypeptide(L)'
;MIAPSWHQLCTLREDVRTGRLTLDEFAADLNGVRTGESPPVYREPAMFFSRTYPTYRMKQLVRDVLLRLAGQGGKPVQQLQVAYGGGKTHTLITLLHLAEQGQGLSDHPTVREFVTFTGLPQPPRARVALLPCDKFDVKEGMEVYGPDGRTRRVRTLWGALAYQLAGDAGYTRLKGHDEDFTVPAEPLLVDLLRAPLQEGLGALVLVDEAVWYYRNLVLADPRLFGAIKDFYQVLTQAVVKVERAAMVAGLIASRVEAKDQTGIQCLGALEDIFGRIAEPVEPVTRDDVAEVLRRRLFESVPGEAERRPIVDAVMAALQRLPVRDAQRDQAAYDRMMESYPFHPDLIDVLYQKWTQYDDFQRTRGALRLLAYALRETAGKDPSPLVGPWALLSADGPTLSPALN
;
A
#
# COMPACT_ATOMS: atom_id res chain seq x y z
N MET A 1 1.78 -26.47 32.59
CA MET A 1 0.92 -26.87 31.47
C MET A 1 1.72 -26.75 30.19
N ILE A 2 1.58 -27.69 29.27
CA ILE A 2 2.13 -27.54 27.91
C ILE A 2 1.20 -26.56 27.19
N ALA A 3 1.74 -25.46 26.68
CA ALA A 3 0.95 -24.48 25.95
C ALA A 3 0.40 -25.13 24.66
N PRO A 4 -0.86 -24.86 24.28
CA PRO A 4 -1.42 -25.35 23.03
C PRO A 4 -0.62 -24.82 21.83
N SER A 5 -0.58 -25.59 20.74
CA SER A 5 0.09 -25.15 19.51
C SER A 5 -0.71 -24.06 18.80
N TRP A 6 -0.03 -23.24 18.00
CA TRP A 6 -0.67 -22.11 17.31
C TRP A 6 -1.87 -22.54 16.47
N HIS A 7 -1.79 -23.70 15.80
CA HIS A 7 -2.81 -24.20 14.89
C HIS A 7 -4.03 -24.82 15.62
N GLN A 8 -3.97 -24.99 16.94
CA GLN A 8 -5.13 -25.38 17.76
C GLN A 8 -6.03 -24.19 18.09
N LEU A 9 -5.48 -22.98 18.04
CA LEU A 9 -6.17 -21.75 18.45
C LEU A 9 -6.39 -20.77 17.30
N CYS A 10 -5.58 -20.85 16.25
CA CYS A 10 -5.67 -19.99 15.09
C CYS A 10 -6.25 -20.75 13.91
N THR A 11 -7.19 -20.13 13.21
CA THR A 11 -7.76 -20.68 11.98
C THR A 11 -7.11 -20.03 10.79
N LEU A 12 -6.45 -20.82 9.93
CA LEU A 12 -5.93 -20.32 8.65
C LEU A 12 -7.08 -19.96 7.72
N ARG A 13 -6.87 -18.94 6.89
CA ARG A 13 -7.84 -18.59 5.85
C ARG A 13 -7.97 -19.72 4.84
N GLU A 14 -9.16 -19.82 4.24
CA GLU A 14 -9.48 -20.92 3.33
C GLU A 14 -8.58 -20.95 2.09
N ASP A 15 -8.23 -19.79 1.54
CA ASP A 15 -7.32 -19.64 0.40
C ASP A 15 -5.88 -20.10 0.74
N VAL A 16 -5.40 -19.80 1.94
CA VAL A 16 -4.12 -20.30 2.47
C VAL A 16 -4.18 -21.82 2.64
N ARG A 17 -5.22 -22.33 3.31
CA ARG A 17 -5.39 -23.75 3.65
C ARG A 17 -5.50 -24.63 2.40
N THR A 18 -6.25 -24.18 1.39
CA THR A 18 -6.47 -24.91 0.13
C THR A 18 -5.36 -24.71 -0.89
N GLY A 19 -4.43 -23.79 -0.64
CA GLY A 19 -3.36 -23.45 -1.58
C GLY A 19 -3.82 -22.75 -2.85
N ARG A 20 -5.05 -22.21 -2.86
CA ARG A 20 -5.60 -21.42 -3.96
C ARG A 20 -5.06 -19.99 -3.99
N LEU A 21 -4.44 -19.56 -2.89
CA LEU A 21 -3.79 -18.26 -2.76
C LEU A 21 -2.64 -18.14 -3.77
N THR A 22 -2.90 -17.43 -4.87
CA THR A 22 -1.89 -17.21 -5.92
C THR A 22 -1.00 -16.02 -5.57
N LEU A 23 0.18 -15.95 -6.20
CA LEU A 23 1.08 -14.79 -6.10
C LEU A 23 0.40 -13.48 -6.51
N ASP A 24 -0.50 -13.57 -7.50
CA ASP A 24 -1.22 -12.42 -8.05
C ASP A 24 -2.20 -11.81 -7.02
N GLU A 25 -2.73 -12.60 -6.09
CA GLU A 25 -3.55 -12.09 -4.98
C GLU A 25 -2.76 -11.28 -3.93
N PHE A 26 -1.42 -11.22 -4.06
CA PHE A 26 -0.56 -10.34 -3.26
C PHE A 26 -0.02 -9.15 -4.03
N ALA A 27 -0.23 -9.13 -5.34
CA ALA A 27 0.13 -8.01 -6.19
C ALA A 27 -1.04 -7.02 -6.21
N ALA A 28 -1.05 -6.10 -5.25
CA ALA A 28 -1.89 -4.92 -5.36
C ALA A 28 -1.52 -4.18 -6.66
N ASP A 29 -2.52 -3.95 -7.51
CA ASP A 29 -2.40 -3.20 -8.77
C ASP A 29 -3.50 -2.12 -8.77
N LEU A 30 -3.10 -0.86 -8.60
CA LEU A 30 -4.05 0.25 -8.56
C LEU A 30 -4.83 0.40 -9.86
N ASN A 31 -4.17 0.18 -11.01
CA ASN A 31 -4.83 0.25 -12.30
C ASN A 31 -5.79 -0.92 -12.48
N GLY A 32 -5.36 -2.13 -12.12
CA GLY A 32 -6.17 -3.34 -12.17
C GLY A 32 -7.48 -3.22 -11.37
N VAL A 33 -7.48 -2.44 -10.28
CA VAL A 33 -8.70 -2.15 -9.52
C VAL A 33 -9.71 -1.35 -10.35
N ARG A 34 -9.23 -0.36 -11.13
CA ARG A 34 -10.07 0.46 -12.00
C ARG A 34 -10.52 -0.27 -13.26
N THR A 35 -9.62 -1.01 -13.91
CA THR A 35 -9.90 -1.74 -15.17
C THR A 35 -10.72 -3.01 -14.97
N GLY A 36 -10.80 -3.49 -13.73
CA GLY A 36 -11.48 -4.74 -13.42
C GLY A 36 -10.57 -5.97 -13.54
N GLU A 37 -9.27 -5.81 -13.76
CA GLU A 37 -8.32 -6.91 -13.93
C GLU A 37 -7.79 -7.46 -12.60
N SER A 38 -7.84 -6.68 -11.52
CA SER A 38 -7.41 -7.16 -10.19
C SER A 38 -8.36 -8.21 -9.62
N PRO A 39 -7.88 -9.11 -8.73
CA PRO A 39 -8.76 -10.04 -8.04
C PRO A 39 -9.86 -9.34 -7.21
N PRO A 40 -11.02 -9.98 -6.98
CA PRO A 40 -12.14 -9.41 -6.22
C PRO A 40 -11.75 -8.82 -4.86
N VAL A 41 -10.77 -9.42 -4.17
CA VAL A 41 -10.25 -8.91 -2.89
C VAL A 41 -9.72 -7.47 -2.95
N TYR A 42 -9.26 -7.02 -4.12
CA TYR A 42 -8.81 -5.64 -4.32
C TYR A 42 -9.86 -4.76 -5.00
N ARG A 43 -10.75 -5.33 -5.81
CA ARG A 43 -11.79 -4.57 -6.53
C ARG A 43 -13.00 -4.28 -5.68
N GLU A 44 -13.42 -5.23 -4.86
CA GLU A 44 -14.62 -5.15 -4.05
C GLU A 44 -14.30 -4.49 -2.71
N PRO A 45 -14.83 -3.29 -2.43
CA PRO A 45 -14.40 -2.50 -1.27
C PRO A 45 -14.61 -3.20 0.07
N ALA A 46 -15.74 -3.89 0.25
CA ALA A 46 -16.04 -4.61 1.48
C ALA A 46 -15.04 -5.75 1.72
N MET A 47 -14.70 -6.51 0.67
CA MET A 47 -13.66 -7.55 0.76
C MET A 47 -12.28 -6.95 1.04
N PHE A 48 -11.94 -5.86 0.35
CA PHE A 48 -10.68 -5.16 0.52
C PHE A 48 -10.49 -4.67 1.95
N PHE A 49 -11.49 -3.97 2.51
CA PHE A 49 -11.43 -3.45 3.87
C PHE A 49 -11.48 -4.56 4.92
N SER A 50 -12.15 -5.68 4.65
CA SER A 50 -12.12 -6.85 5.54
C SER A 50 -10.70 -7.41 5.71
N ARG A 51 -9.87 -7.33 4.66
CA ARG A 51 -8.46 -7.77 4.68
C ARG A 51 -7.44 -6.64 4.93
N THR A 52 -7.91 -5.43 5.21
CA THR A 52 -7.04 -4.28 5.48
C THR A 52 -6.85 -4.10 6.98
N TYR A 53 -5.59 -4.03 7.41
CA TYR A 53 -5.23 -3.60 8.76
C TYR A 53 -4.89 -2.09 8.72
N PRO A 54 -5.67 -1.22 9.40
CA PRO A 54 -5.47 0.21 9.40
C PRO A 54 -4.36 0.60 10.39
N THR A 55 -3.11 0.48 9.95
CA THR A 55 -1.93 0.87 10.75
C THR A 55 -2.04 2.32 11.21
N TYR A 56 -1.33 2.69 12.28
CA TYR A 56 -1.36 4.06 12.79
C TYR A 56 -0.90 5.07 11.73
N ARG A 57 0.22 4.80 11.03
CA ARG A 57 0.75 5.68 9.98
C ARG A 57 -0.20 5.81 8.79
N MET A 58 -0.85 4.72 8.38
CA MET A 58 -1.84 4.75 7.32
C MET A 58 -3.09 5.53 7.73
N LYS A 59 -3.55 5.39 8.98
CA LYS A 59 -4.66 6.19 9.53
C LYS A 59 -4.34 7.69 9.56
N GLN A 60 -3.12 8.07 9.93
CA GLN A 60 -2.67 9.47 9.87
C GLN A 60 -2.70 10.02 8.44
N LEU A 61 -2.17 9.26 7.48
CA LEU A 61 -2.16 9.66 6.08
C LEU A 61 -3.58 9.79 5.51
N VAL A 62 -4.43 8.79 5.75
CA VAL A 62 -5.84 8.79 5.33
C VAL A 62 -6.58 9.98 5.97
N ARG A 63 -6.37 10.25 7.25
CA ARG A 63 -6.92 11.43 7.93
C ARG A 63 -6.57 12.72 7.22
N ASP A 64 -5.31 12.93 6.90
CA ASP A 64 -4.87 14.16 6.23
C ASP A 64 -5.51 14.32 4.84
N VAL A 65 -5.65 13.21 4.08
CA VAL A 65 -6.34 13.23 2.77
C VAL A 65 -7.83 13.51 2.92
N LEU A 66 -8.53 12.79 3.81
CA LEU A 66 -9.97 12.94 3.97
C LEU A 66 -10.33 14.34 4.53
N LEU A 67 -9.57 14.88 5.48
CA LEU A 67 -9.77 16.25 5.95
C LEU A 67 -9.58 17.26 4.82
N ARG A 68 -8.58 17.05 3.94
CA ARG A 68 -8.35 17.88 2.76
C ARG A 68 -9.52 17.83 1.80
N LEU A 69 -10.00 16.64 1.44
CA LEU A 69 -11.14 16.47 0.54
C LEU A 69 -12.45 17.02 1.14
N ALA A 70 -12.57 17.06 2.47
CA ALA A 70 -13.69 17.67 3.19
C ALA A 70 -13.58 19.20 3.34
N GLY A 71 -12.46 19.82 2.99
CA GLY A 71 -12.22 21.26 3.19
C GLY A 71 -11.98 21.63 4.66
N GLN A 72 -11.55 20.69 5.49
CA GLN A 72 -11.33 20.87 6.93
C GLN A 72 -9.84 20.88 7.31
N GLY A 73 -8.98 21.34 6.41
CA GLY A 73 -7.52 21.33 6.59
C GLY A 73 -6.88 20.07 6.01
N GLY A 74 -5.83 19.53 6.63
CA GLY A 74 -5.11 18.36 6.11
C GLY A 74 -4.02 18.71 5.08
N LYS A 75 -3.12 17.75 4.84
CA LYS A 75 -1.96 17.93 3.96
C LYS A 75 -2.38 17.79 2.48
N PRO A 76 -2.09 18.77 1.61
CA PRO A 76 -2.48 18.73 0.20
C PRO A 76 -1.70 17.70 -0.61
N VAL A 77 -0.42 17.48 -0.29
CA VAL A 77 0.45 16.54 -1.00
C VAL A 77 1.08 15.62 0.03
N GLN A 78 1.12 14.33 -0.26
CA GLN A 78 1.81 13.32 0.55
C GLN A 78 2.62 12.37 -0.33
N GLN A 79 3.84 12.09 0.11
CA GLN A 79 4.74 11.13 -0.54
C GLN A 79 4.73 9.83 0.26
N LEU A 80 4.51 8.70 -0.41
CA LEU A 80 4.65 7.37 0.17
C LEU A 80 6.07 6.83 -0.07
N GLN A 81 6.69 6.33 0.99
CA GLN A 81 7.98 5.67 0.96
C GLN A 81 7.87 4.22 1.44
N VAL A 82 8.68 3.32 0.87
CA VAL A 82 8.74 1.91 1.27
C VAL A 82 9.85 1.71 2.29
N ALA A 83 9.52 1.18 3.47
CA ALA A 83 10.50 0.68 4.43
C ALA A 83 10.50 -0.85 4.50
N TYR A 84 9.36 -1.48 4.83
CA TYR A 84 9.25 -2.92 5.07
C TYR A 84 8.56 -3.68 3.92
N GLY A 85 8.81 -3.22 2.68
CA GLY A 85 8.49 -3.91 1.43
C GLY A 85 7.02 -3.97 1.03
N GLY A 86 6.12 -3.19 1.65
CA GLY A 86 4.71 -3.18 1.25
C GLY A 86 3.94 -1.94 1.72
N GLY A 87 2.76 -1.74 1.14
CA GLY A 87 1.77 -0.78 1.64
C GLY A 87 1.50 0.43 0.76
N LYS A 88 2.37 0.80 -0.21
CA LYS A 88 2.12 1.96 -1.09
C LYS A 88 0.85 1.79 -1.92
N THR A 89 0.85 0.84 -2.85
CA THR A 89 -0.31 0.55 -3.72
C THR A 89 -1.54 0.17 -2.89
N HIS A 90 -1.38 -0.58 -1.79
CA HIS A 90 -2.49 -0.87 -0.87
C HIS A 90 -3.08 0.41 -0.23
N THR A 91 -2.25 1.37 0.14
CA THR A 91 -2.69 2.67 0.67
C THR A 91 -3.39 3.49 -0.41
N LEU A 92 -2.87 3.49 -1.65
CA LEU A 92 -3.53 4.15 -2.79
C LEU A 92 -4.91 3.53 -3.07
N ILE A 93 -5.03 2.20 -3.08
CA ILE A 93 -6.32 1.50 -3.23
C ILE A 93 -7.28 1.83 -2.08
N THR A 94 -6.77 1.94 -0.85
CA THR A 94 -7.58 2.37 0.31
C THR A 94 -8.16 3.75 0.09
N LEU A 95 -7.35 4.70 -0.35
CA LEU A 95 -7.80 6.07 -0.66
C LEU A 95 -8.81 6.09 -1.81
N LEU A 96 -8.58 5.30 -2.86
CA LEU A 96 -9.51 5.14 -3.97
C LEU A 96 -10.89 4.69 -3.48
N HIS A 97 -10.96 3.59 -2.72
CA HIS A 97 -12.23 3.08 -2.21
C HIS A 97 -12.90 4.02 -1.22
N LEU A 98 -12.14 4.65 -0.32
CA LEU A 98 -12.71 5.63 0.64
C LEU A 98 -13.29 6.85 -0.09
N ALA A 99 -12.60 7.37 -1.10
CA ALA A 99 -13.00 8.55 -1.84
C ALA A 99 -14.23 8.32 -2.75
N GLU A 100 -14.33 7.15 -3.39
CA GLU A 100 -15.41 6.87 -4.34
C GLU A 100 -16.61 6.16 -3.70
N GLN A 101 -16.36 5.22 -2.79
CA GLN A 101 -17.35 4.27 -2.28
C GLN A 101 -17.48 4.29 -0.75
N GLY A 102 -16.64 5.05 -0.04
CA GLY A 102 -16.55 5.03 1.42
C GLY A 102 -17.86 5.32 2.14
N GLN A 103 -18.70 6.21 1.61
CA GLN A 103 -19.99 6.54 2.24
C GLN A 103 -20.94 5.34 2.31
N GLY A 104 -20.94 4.50 1.26
CA GLY A 104 -21.74 3.27 1.22
C GLY A 104 -21.23 2.15 2.13
N LEU A 105 -20.08 2.35 2.77
CA LEU A 105 -19.41 1.37 3.63
C LEU A 105 -19.22 1.89 5.06
N SER A 106 -19.98 2.90 5.47
CA SER A 106 -19.86 3.54 6.79
C SER A 106 -20.04 2.56 7.96
N ASP A 107 -20.75 1.44 7.73
CA ASP A 107 -20.94 0.37 8.71
C ASP A 107 -19.80 -0.68 8.72
N HIS A 108 -18.94 -0.68 7.71
CA HIS A 108 -17.80 -1.58 7.68
C HIS A 108 -16.80 -1.20 8.79
N PRO A 109 -16.39 -2.14 9.68
CA PRO A 109 -15.56 -1.82 10.85
C PRO A 109 -14.27 -1.06 10.52
N THR A 110 -13.52 -1.50 9.51
CA THR A 110 -12.27 -0.83 9.09
C THR A 110 -12.52 0.58 8.53
N VAL A 111 -13.61 0.80 7.80
CA VAL A 111 -13.96 2.12 7.27
C VAL A 111 -14.35 3.05 8.43
N ARG A 112 -15.15 2.54 9.36
CA ARG A 112 -15.51 3.26 10.59
C ARG A 112 -14.28 3.63 11.41
N GLU A 113 -13.28 2.75 11.49
CA GLU A 113 -12.03 3.06 12.18
C GLU A 113 -11.28 4.23 11.53
N PHE A 114 -11.12 4.22 10.19
CA PHE A 114 -10.53 5.35 9.47
C PHE A 114 -11.32 6.65 9.69
N VAL A 115 -12.64 6.61 9.52
CA VAL A 115 -13.51 7.78 9.63
C VAL A 115 -13.51 8.33 11.06
N THR A 116 -13.63 7.47 12.07
CA THR A 116 -13.56 7.87 13.49
C THR A 116 -12.22 8.51 13.81
N PHE A 117 -11.11 7.96 13.30
CA PHE A 117 -9.78 8.53 13.48
C PHE A 117 -9.65 9.94 12.87
N THR A 118 -10.44 10.25 11.83
CA THR A 118 -10.45 11.60 11.23
C THR A 118 -11.26 12.62 12.04
N GLY A 119 -12.25 12.17 12.82
CA GLY A 119 -13.25 13.04 13.45
C GLY A 119 -14.37 13.53 12.52
N LEU A 120 -14.37 13.11 11.24
CA LEU A 120 -15.44 13.41 10.29
C LEU A 120 -16.67 12.52 10.57
N PRO A 121 -17.89 13.00 10.29
CA PRO A 121 -19.10 12.18 10.46
C PRO A 121 -19.20 11.05 9.43
N GLN A 122 -18.64 11.25 8.24
CA GLN A 122 -18.62 10.31 7.13
C GLN A 122 -17.46 10.65 6.18
N PRO A 123 -16.98 9.71 5.36
CA PRO A 123 -15.92 10.02 4.40
C PRO A 123 -16.44 11.00 3.32
N PRO A 124 -15.66 12.03 2.94
CA PRO A 124 -16.00 12.91 1.84
C PRO A 124 -15.91 12.15 0.50
N ARG A 125 -16.77 12.54 -0.44
CA ARG A 125 -16.67 12.04 -1.82
C ARG A 125 -15.68 12.88 -2.61
N ALA A 126 -14.90 12.21 -3.44
CA ALA A 126 -14.00 12.88 -4.38
C ALA A 126 -13.98 12.17 -5.72
N ARG A 127 -13.67 12.95 -6.76
CA ARG A 127 -13.30 12.41 -8.07
C ARG A 127 -11.82 12.05 -8.05
N VAL A 128 -11.50 10.82 -8.42
CA VAL A 128 -10.15 10.28 -8.32
C VAL A 128 -9.52 10.16 -9.70
N ALA A 129 -8.39 10.83 -9.92
CA ALA A 129 -7.53 10.60 -11.08
C ALA A 129 -6.38 9.68 -10.70
N LEU A 130 -6.28 8.55 -11.38
CA LEU A 130 -5.22 7.56 -11.21
C LEU A 130 -4.13 7.81 -12.25
N LEU A 131 -2.87 7.85 -11.79
CA LEU A 131 -1.68 7.93 -12.64
C LEU A 131 -0.79 6.70 -12.33
N PRO A 132 -1.11 5.52 -12.90
CA PRO A 132 -0.29 4.31 -12.75
C PRO A 132 0.90 4.38 -13.72
N CYS A 133 1.99 4.99 -13.28
CA CYS A 133 3.13 5.32 -14.14
C CYS A 133 3.93 4.09 -14.61
N ASP A 134 3.72 2.91 -14.02
CA ASP A 134 4.24 1.64 -14.52
C ASP A 134 3.48 1.10 -15.74
N LYS A 135 2.20 1.51 -15.92
CA LYS A 135 1.32 1.11 -17.04
C LYS A 135 1.24 2.15 -18.15
N PHE A 136 1.77 3.35 -17.92
CA PHE A 136 1.67 4.45 -18.85
C PHE A 136 2.75 4.33 -19.94
N ASP A 137 2.36 4.05 -21.18
CA ASP A 137 3.31 3.95 -22.29
C ASP A 137 3.77 5.34 -22.75
N VAL A 138 5.05 5.47 -23.08
CA VAL A 138 5.67 6.76 -23.45
C VAL A 138 5.35 7.20 -24.89
N LYS A 139 4.84 6.31 -25.74
CA LYS A 139 4.49 6.58 -27.14
C LYS A 139 2.99 6.60 -27.36
N GLU A 140 2.32 5.53 -26.93
CA GLU A 140 0.89 5.28 -27.11
C GLU A 140 0.04 5.86 -25.98
N GLY A 141 0.67 6.25 -24.87
CA GLY A 141 -0.03 6.73 -23.69
C GLY A 141 -0.85 5.64 -23.01
N MET A 142 -2.06 5.97 -22.58
CA MET A 142 -2.91 5.05 -21.80
C MET A 142 -4.39 5.27 -22.06
N GLU A 143 -5.19 4.21 -21.95
CA GLU A 143 -6.65 4.34 -21.86
C GLU A 143 -7.07 4.62 -20.42
N VAL A 144 -7.84 5.68 -20.21
CA VAL A 144 -8.27 6.15 -18.89
C VAL A 144 -9.78 6.32 -18.83
N TYR A 145 -10.35 6.25 -17.63
CA TYR A 145 -11.80 6.34 -17.38
C TYR A 145 -12.23 7.76 -17.01
N GLY A 146 -13.28 8.26 -17.64
CA GLY A 146 -13.89 9.54 -17.33
C GLY A 146 -14.90 9.44 -16.17
N PRO A 147 -15.44 10.58 -15.71
CA PRO A 147 -16.45 10.63 -14.65
C PRO A 147 -17.74 9.85 -14.95
N ASP A 148 -18.04 9.66 -16.23
CA ASP A 148 -19.21 8.94 -16.75
C ASP A 148 -18.93 7.45 -17.02
N GLY A 149 -17.74 6.98 -16.67
CA GLY A 149 -17.29 5.60 -16.91
C GLY A 149 -16.88 5.31 -18.36
N ARG A 150 -16.99 6.27 -19.28
CA ARG A 150 -16.46 6.10 -20.65
C ARG A 150 -14.94 6.16 -20.64
N THR A 151 -14.31 5.52 -21.62
CA THR A 151 -12.86 5.51 -21.73
C THR A 151 -12.36 6.46 -22.83
N ARG A 152 -11.14 6.96 -22.65
CA ARG A 152 -10.41 7.73 -23.66
C ARG A 152 -8.94 7.37 -23.64
N ARG A 153 -8.34 7.20 -24.82
CA ARG A 153 -6.89 7.15 -25.00
C ARG A 153 -6.31 8.56 -24.87
N VAL A 154 -5.33 8.73 -24.00
CA VAL A 154 -4.60 9.99 -23.77
C VAL A 154 -3.10 9.73 -23.90
N ARG A 155 -2.33 10.72 -24.34
CA ARG A 155 -0.88 10.56 -24.59
C ARG A 155 -0.01 10.87 -23.37
N THR A 156 -0.53 11.67 -22.44
CA THR A 156 0.26 12.28 -21.37
C THR A 156 -0.43 12.17 -20.01
N LEU A 157 0.35 12.29 -18.92
CA LEU A 157 -0.20 12.30 -17.55
C LEU A 157 -1.20 13.45 -17.32
N TRP A 158 -0.98 14.63 -17.92
CA TRP A 158 -1.93 15.74 -17.81
C TRP A 158 -3.18 15.55 -18.67
N GLY A 159 -3.09 14.90 -19.82
CA GLY A 159 -4.25 14.44 -20.58
C GLY A 159 -5.10 13.46 -19.75
N ALA A 160 -4.44 12.55 -19.03
CA ALA A 160 -5.09 11.62 -18.10
C ALA A 160 -5.79 12.35 -16.95
N LEU A 161 -5.13 13.33 -16.31
CA LEU A 161 -5.75 14.15 -15.28
C LEU A 161 -6.99 14.88 -15.81
N ALA A 162 -6.87 15.50 -16.98
CA ALA A 162 -7.94 16.29 -17.57
C ALA A 162 -9.19 15.47 -17.86
N TYR A 163 -9.04 14.30 -18.47
CA TYR A 163 -10.17 13.42 -18.77
C TYR A 163 -10.76 12.79 -17.50
N GLN A 164 -9.93 12.30 -16.58
CA GLN A 164 -10.42 11.65 -15.35
C GLN A 164 -11.16 12.62 -14.42
N LEU A 165 -10.72 13.89 -14.34
CA LEU A 165 -11.33 14.89 -13.44
C LEU A 165 -12.52 15.64 -14.07
N ALA A 166 -12.54 15.81 -15.39
CA ALA A 166 -13.51 16.69 -16.05
C ALA A 166 -14.04 16.15 -17.40
N GLY A 167 -13.81 14.87 -17.70
CA GLY A 167 -14.34 14.20 -18.90
C GLY A 167 -13.90 14.86 -20.21
N ASP A 168 -14.78 14.85 -21.20
CA ASP A 168 -14.51 15.43 -22.52
C ASP A 168 -14.21 16.94 -22.46
N ALA A 169 -14.86 17.68 -21.55
CA ALA A 169 -14.63 19.12 -21.37
C ALA A 169 -13.20 19.39 -20.85
N GLY A 170 -12.75 18.61 -19.87
CA GLY A 170 -11.37 18.65 -19.39
C GLY A 170 -10.36 18.32 -20.48
N TYR A 171 -10.56 17.19 -21.16
CA TYR A 171 -9.67 16.77 -22.24
C TYR A 171 -9.58 17.80 -23.36
N THR A 172 -10.71 18.35 -23.82
CA THR A 172 -10.74 19.38 -24.87
C THR A 172 -9.89 20.59 -24.49
N ARG A 173 -9.91 20.99 -23.21
CA ARG A 173 -9.11 22.11 -22.71
C ARG A 173 -7.60 21.85 -22.78
N LEU A 174 -7.16 20.60 -22.58
CA LEU A 174 -5.74 20.21 -22.63
C LEU A 174 -5.37 19.44 -23.90
N LYS A 175 -6.21 19.39 -24.93
CA LYS A 175 -5.99 18.57 -26.12
C LYS A 175 -4.66 18.89 -26.80
N GLY A 176 -4.38 20.17 -27.07
CA GLY A 176 -3.10 20.59 -27.65
C GLY A 176 -1.91 20.24 -26.75
N HIS A 177 -2.05 20.42 -25.43
CA HIS A 177 -1.01 20.01 -24.47
C HIS A 177 -0.74 18.49 -24.50
N ASP A 178 -1.78 17.67 -24.64
CA ASP A 178 -1.66 16.20 -24.74
C ASP A 178 -1.04 15.77 -26.07
N GLU A 179 -1.47 16.38 -27.18
CA GLU A 179 -0.99 16.05 -28.53
C GLU A 179 0.46 16.51 -28.78
N ASP A 180 0.81 17.71 -28.29
CA ASP A 180 2.12 18.35 -28.50
C ASP A 180 3.14 18.05 -27.39
N PHE A 181 2.78 17.24 -26.40
CA PHE A 181 3.60 16.94 -25.22
C PHE A 181 4.08 18.20 -24.47
N THR A 182 3.22 19.23 -24.38
CA THR A 182 3.57 20.50 -23.73
C THR A 182 2.96 20.57 -22.33
N VAL A 183 3.79 20.74 -21.32
CA VAL A 183 3.34 20.82 -19.91
C VAL A 183 2.34 21.97 -19.75
N PRO A 184 1.14 21.71 -19.20
CA PRO A 184 0.17 22.77 -18.93
C PRO A 184 0.66 23.68 -17.79
N ALA A 185 0.40 24.98 -17.92
CA ALA A 185 0.68 25.94 -16.85
C ALA A 185 -0.23 25.71 -15.63
N GLU A 186 0.24 26.16 -14.47
CA GLU A 186 -0.44 25.98 -13.18
C GLU A 186 -1.92 26.40 -13.17
N PRO A 187 -2.34 27.55 -13.76
CA PRO A 187 -3.75 27.94 -13.75
C PRO A 187 -4.67 26.92 -14.45
N LEU A 188 -4.17 26.22 -15.47
CA LEU A 188 -4.93 25.18 -16.15
C LEU A 188 -5.16 23.96 -15.24
N LEU A 189 -4.13 23.54 -14.50
CA LEU A 189 -4.25 22.44 -13.54
C LEU A 189 -5.13 22.80 -12.34
N VAL A 190 -5.06 24.05 -11.86
CA VAL A 190 -5.95 24.56 -10.81
C VAL A 190 -7.41 24.48 -11.24
N ASP A 191 -7.72 24.91 -12.47
CA ASP A 191 -9.09 24.86 -12.99
C ASP A 191 -9.59 23.41 -13.15
N LEU A 192 -8.73 22.48 -13.60
CA LEU A 192 -9.07 21.06 -13.68
C LEU A 192 -9.36 20.45 -12.30
N LEU A 193 -8.51 20.75 -11.31
CA LEU A 193 -8.69 20.28 -9.93
C LEU A 193 -9.93 20.89 -9.25
N ARG A 194 -10.41 22.05 -9.73
CA ARG A 194 -11.68 22.67 -9.27
C ARG A 194 -12.92 22.10 -9.93
N ALA A 195 -12.81 21.44 -11.08
CA ALA A 195 -13.98 20.93 -11.80
C ALA A 195 -14.89 20.02 -10.93
N PRO A 196 -14.35 19.07 -10.13
CA PRO A 196 -15.19 18.23 -9.26
C PRO A 196 -15.97 19.02 -8.19
N LEU A 197 -15.49 20.21 -7.80
CA LEU A 197 -16.13 21.03 -6.76
C LEU A 197 -17.52 21.50 -7.19
N GLN A 198 -17.77 21.67 -8.49
CA GLN A 198 -19.06 22.07 -9.05
C GLN A 198 -20.16 21.03 -8.74
N GLU A 199 -19.76 19.78 -8.51
CA GLU A 199 -20.64 18.66 -8.16
C GLU A 199 -20.59 18.36 -6.64
N GLY A 200 -19.98 19.25 -5.85
CA GLY A 200 -19.78 19.06 -4.42
C GLY A 200 -18.71 18.04 -4.03
N LEU A 201 -17.95 17.51 -5.00
CA LEU A 201 -16.90 16.50 -4.81
C LEU A 201 -15.54 17.17 -4.57
N GLY A 202 -14.64 16.52 -3.83
CA GLY A 202 -13.21 16.88 -3.83
C GLY A 202 -12.47 16.33 -5.07
N ALA A 203 -11.19 16.66 -5.22
CA ALA A 203 -10.31 16.10 -6.25
C ALA A 203 -9.16 15.33 -5.61
N LEU A 204 -8.98 14.07 -5.97
CA LEU A 204 -7.89 13.24 -5.47
C LEU A 204 -7.03 12.75 -6.63
N VAL A 205 -5.73 13.01 -6.57
CA VAL A 205 -4.75 12.49 -7.54
C VAL A 205 -3.92 11.40 -6.86
N LEU A 206 -3.97 10.19 -7.40
CA LEU A 206 -3.17 9.06 -6.91
C LEU A 206 -2.13 8.71 -7.96
N VAL A 207 -0.86 8.88 -7.62
CA VAL A 207 0.27 8.56 -8.50
C VAL A 207 0.93 7.30 -7.98
N ASP A 208 1.00 6.25 -8.80
CA ASP A 208 1.70 5.03 -8.47
C ASP A 208 2.95 4.89 -9.34
N GLU A 209 4.07 4.53 -8.73
CA GLU A 209 5.36 4.30 -9.38
C GLU A 209 5.84 5.42 -10.33
N ALA A 210 5.73 6.68 -9.89
CA ALA A 210 6.05 7.88 -10.68
C ALA A 210 7.41 7.85 -11.40
N VAL A 211 8.41 7.21 -10.76
CA VAL A 211 9.78 7.08 -11.28
C VAL A 211 9.81 6.29 -12.59
N TRP A 212 8.92 5.32 -12.77
CA TRP A 212 8.93 4.41 -13.92
C TRP A 212 8.68 5.13 -15.23
N TYR A 213 7.55 5.86 -15.31
CA TYR A 213 7.22 6.68 -16.47
C TYR A 213 8.28 7.75 -16.73
N TYR A 214 8.73 8.45 -15.67
CA TYR A 214 9.70 9.52 -15.79
C TYR A 214 11.02 9.00 -16.39
N ARG A 215 11.55 7.90 -15.85
CA ARG A 215 12.76 7.24 -16.35
C ARG A 215 12.60 6.80 -17.80
N ASN A 216 11.53 6.08 -18.13
CA ASN A 216 11.34 5.54 -19.48
C ASN A 216 11.21 6.65 -20.53
N LEU A 217 10.54 7.74 -20.17
CA LEU A 217 10.42 8.89 -21.05
C LEU A 217 11.77 9.58 -21.29
N VAL A 218 12.59 9.75 -20.24
CA VAL A 218 13.94 10.34 -20.36
C VAL A 218 14.89 9.44 -21.14
N LEU A 219 14.75 8.12 -21.02
CA LEU A 219 15.50 7.16 -21.84
C LEU A 219 15.11 7.26 -23.34
N ALA A 220 13.84 7.56 -23.63
CA ALA A 220 13.37 7.76 -25.00
C ALA A 220 13.79 9.13 -25.58
N ASP A 221 13.72 10.20 -24.77
CA ASP A 221 14.21 11.53 -25.13
C ASP A 221 14.74 12.28 -23.88
N PRO A 222 16.07 12.40 -23.72
CA PRO A 222 16.67 13.07 -22.57
C PRO A 222 16.25 14.54 -22.38
N ARG A 223 15.78 15.21 -23.44
CA ARG A 223 15.32 16.62 -23.37
C ARG A 223 14.04 16.76 -22.53
N LEU A 224 13.28 15.67 -22.37
CA LEU A 224 12.04 15.66 -21.59
C LEU A 224 12.28 15.60 -20.08
N PHE A 225 13.54 15.52 -19.62
CA PHE A 225 13.87 15.54 -18.20
C PHE A 225 13.28 16.77 -17.49
N GLY A 226 13.51 17.96 -18.05
CA GLY A 226 12.99 19.21 -17.51
C GLY A 226 11.47 19.29 -17.54
N ALA A 227 10.85 18.87 -18.65
CA ALA A 227 9.40 18.92 -18.81
C ALA A 227 8.65 18.11 -17.74
N ILE A 228 9.06 16.87 -17.46
CA ILE A 228 8.39 16.07 -16.43
C ILE A 228 8.66 16.58 -15.01
N LYS A 229 9.88 17.09 -14.75
CA LYS A 229 10.17 17.79 -13.50
C LYS A 229 9.22 18.96 -13.29
N ASP A 230 9.07 19.80 -14.32
CA ASP A 230 8.18 20.96 -14.31
C ASP A 230 6.73 20.55 -14.13
N PHE A 231 6.28 19.47 -14.78
CA PHE A 231 4.93 18.95 -14.59
C PHE A 231 4.62 18.61 -13.12
N TYR A 232 5.48 17.83 -12.46
CA TYR A 232 5.26 17.50 -11.03
C TYR A 232 5.35 18.73 -10.13
N GLN A 233 6.24 19.68 -10.45
CA GLN A 233 6.32 20.94 -9.71
C GLN A 233 5.04 21.76 -9.86
N VAL A 234 4.53 21.92 -11.08
CA VAL A 234 3.31 22.66 -11.38
C VAL A 234 2.07 21.96 -10.79
N LEU A 235 2.00 20.63 -10.87
CA LEU A 235 0.91 19.85 -10.31
C LEU A 235 0.84 19.98 -8.78
N THR A 236 1.97 19.83 -8.09
CA THR A 236 2.00 19.95 -6.62
C THR A 236 1.62 21.37 -6.16
N GLN A 237 2.06 22.41 -6.86
CA GLN A 237 1.63 23.79 -6.61
C GLN A 237 0.12 23.98 -6.82
N ALA A 238 -0.42 23.45 -7.92
CA ALA A 238 -1.85 23.51 -8.21
C ALA A 238 -2.71 22.82 -7.14
N VAL A 239 -2.29 21.64 -6.66
CA VAL A 239 -2.97 20.90 -5.58
C VAL A 239 -2.99 21.69 -4.27
N VAL A 240 -1.89 22.36 -3.93
CA VAL A 240 -1.83 23.24 -2.73
C VAL A 240 -2.85 24.38 -2.82
N LYS A 241 -3.04 24.97 -4.01
CA LYS A 241 -3.97 26.10 -4.23
C LYS A 241 -5.45 25.75 -4.21
N VAL A 242 -5.81 24.48 -4.40
CA VAL A 242 -7.21 24.04 -4.42
C VAL A 242 -7.59 23.42 -3.08
N GLU A 243 -8.47 24.10 -2.34
CA GLU A 243 -8.82 23.78 -0.94
C GLU A 243 -9.25 22.32 -0.73
N ARG A 244 -10.02 21.75 -1.65
CA ARG A 244 -10.52 20.37 -1.59
C ARG A 244 -9.82 19.44 -2.58
N ALA A 245 -8.55 19.72 -2.89
CA ALA A 245 -7.69 18.85 -3.68
C ALA A 245 -6.58 18.22 -2.84
N ALA A 246 -6.34 16.93 -3.05
CA ALA A 246 -5.24 16.18 -2.44
C ALA A 246 -4.50 15.34 -3.49
N MET A 247 -3.21 15.12 -3.25
CA MET A 247 -2.36 14.26 -4.06
C MET A 247 -1.57 13.30 -3.16
N VAL A 248 -1.56 12.02 -3.50
CA VAL A 248 -0.71 11.02 -2.86
C VAL A 248 0.12 10.32 -3.93
N ALA A 249 1.44 10.35 -3.75
CA ALA A 249 2.38 9.81 -4.72
C ALA A 249 3.23 8.69 -4.12
N GLY A 250 3.17 7.51 -4.72
CA GLY A 250 4.12 6.42 -4.50
C GLY A 250 5.39 6.66 -5.31
N LEU A 251 6.51 6.92 -4.62
CA LEU A 251 7.83 6.91 -5.26
C LEU A 251 8.46 5.53 -5.04
N ILE A 252 9.09 4.96 -6.07
CA ILE A 252 9.94 3.78 -5.92
C ILE A 252 11.19 4.22 -5.16
N ALA A 253 11.28 3.85 -3.89
CA ALA A 253 12.37 4.29 -3.02
C ALA A 253 13.65 3.45 -3.14
N SER A 254 13.65 2.30 -3.83
CA SER A 254 14.87 1.51 -3.87
C SER A 254 15.82 1.99 -4.96
N ARG A 255 16.90 2.65 -4.53
CA ARG A 255 18.14 2.86 -5.31
C ARG A 255 18.65 1.57 -5.99
N VAL A 256 18.26 0.41 -5.46
CA VAL A 256 18.55 -0.94 -5.96
C VAL A 256 17.76 -1.31 -7.22
N GLU A 257 16.55 -0.77 -7.44
CA GLU A 257 15.78 -1.01 -8.67
C GLU A 257 16.14 -0.04 -9.79
N ALA A 258 16.63 1.15 -9.44
CA ALA A 258 17.03 2.13 -10.43
C ALA A 258 18.14 1.60 -11.34
N LYS A 259 19.10 0.79 -10.81
CA LYS A 259 20.33 0.15 -11.42
C LYS A 259 21.06 0.91 -12.54
N ASP A 260 20.61 2.10 -12.90
CA ASP A 260 21.04 2.97 -13.96
C ASP A 260 20.97 4.42 -13.49
N GLN A 261 21.86 5.23 -14.05
CA GLN A 261 22.07 6.61 -13.63
C GLN A 261 20.82 7.48 -13.86
N THR A 262 20.04 7.18 -14.89
CA THR A 262 18.84 7.94 -15.26
C THR A 262 17.74 7.80 -14.21
N GLY A 263 17.49 6.59 -13.72
CA GLY A 263 16.52 6.33 -12.65
C GLY A 263 16.88 7.06 -11.36
N ILE A 264 18.17 7.09 -10.98
CA ILE A 264 18.66 7.82 -9.80
C ILE A 264 18.43 9.33 -9.97
N GLN A 265 18.70 9.89 -11.14
CA GLN A 265 18.47 11.31 -11.43
C GLN A 265 16.98 11.66 -11.40
N CYS A 266 16.12 10.82 -11.98
CA CYS A 266 14.67 11.04 -11.99
C CYS A 266 14.09 10.94 -10.58
N LEU A 267 14.52 9.95 -9.78
CA LEU A 267 14.12 9.83 -8.38
C LEU A 267 14.55 11.06 -7.58
N GLY A 268 15.80 11.49 -7.69
CA GLY A 268 16.29 12.70 -7.01
C GLY A 268 15.51 13.96 -7.39
N ALA A 269 15.15 14.12 -8.66
CA ALA A 269 14.31 15.24 -9.09
C ALA A 269 12.90 15.21 -8.49
N LEU A 270 12.30 14.02 -8.33
CA LEU A 270 11.02 13.87 -7.65
C LEU A 270 11.15 14.13 -6.14
N GLU A 271 12.16 13.55 -5.48
CA GLU A 271 12.45 13.78 -4.06
C GLU A 271 12.65 15.28 -3.76
N ASP A 272 13.35 16.02 -4.63
CA ASP A 272 13.53 17.46 -4.52
C ASP A 272 12.21 18.25 -4.58
N ILE A 273 11.24 17.80 -5.39
CA ILE A 273 9.94 18.44 -5.53
C ILE A 273 9.06 18.10 -4.32
N PHE A 274 8.90 16.82 -4.03
CA PHE A 274 8.00 16.35 -2.98
C PHE A 274 8.53 16.72 -1.59
N GLY A 275 9.84 16.61 -1.35
CA GLY A 275 10.46 16.90 -0.05
C GLY A 275 10.37 18.38 0.38
N ARG A 276 10.09 19.30 -0.53
CA ARG A 276 9.80 20.72 -0.20
C ARG A 276 8.40 20.94 0.34
N ILE A 277 7.47 20.03 0.04
CA ILE A 277 6.04 20.21 0.29
C ILE A 277 5.52 19.20 1.32
N ALA A 278 6.08 18.00 1.33
CA ALA A 278 5.61 16.88 2.11
C ALA A 278 6.76 16.08 2.72
N GLU A 279 6.60 15.70 3.98
CA GLU A 279 7.43 14.68 4.60
C GLU A 279 7.04 13.29 4.06
N PRO A 280 8.01 12.41 3.75
CA PRO A 280 7.71 11.04 3.36
C PRO A 280 6.97 10.28 4.47
N VAL A 281 5.97 9.50 4.07
CA VAL A 281 5.19 8.65 4.96
C VAL A 281 5.46 7.19 4.64
N GLU A 282 5.85 6.44 5.65
CA GLU A 282 5.92 4.98 5.62
C GLU A 282 4.61 4.42 6.18
N PRO A 283 3.70 3.91 5.34
CA PRO A 283 2.38 3.49 5.79
C PRO A 283 2.42 2.24 6.67
N VAL A 284 3.47 1.43 6.58
CA VAL A 284 3.66 0.21 7.37
C VAL A 284 5.03 0.28 8.03
N THR A 285 5.05 0.24 9.35
CA THR A 285 6.28 0.18 10.14
C THR A 285 6.61 -1.28 10.51
N ARG A 286 7.77 -1.50 11.15
CA ARG A 286 8.19 -2.82 11.62
C ARG A 286 7.14 -3.46 12.54
N ASP A 287 6.57 -2.67 13.43
CA ASP A 287 5.67 -3.16 14.48
C ASP A 287 4.29 -3.54 13.91
N ASP A 288 3.94 -2.98 12.74
CA ASP A 288 2.71 -3.31 12.03
C ASP A 288 2.76 -4.65 11.28
N VAL A 289 3.96 -5.19 10.99
CA VAL A 289 4.13 -6.34 10.08
C VAL A 289 3.37 -7.57 10.57
N ALA A 290 3.42 -7.85 11.87
CA ALA A 290 2.76 -9.03 12.43
C ALA A 290 1.22 -8.94 12.27
N GLU A 291 0.63 -7.75 12.47
CA GLU A 291 -0.81 -7.53 12.28
C GLU A 291 -1.22 -7.65 10.81
N VAL A 292 -0.42 -7.09 9.90
CA VAL A 292 -0.65 -7.21 8.46
C VAL A 292 -0.63 -8.69 8.04
N LEU A 293 0.35 -9.46 8.51
CA LEU A 293 0.44 -10.90 8.25
C LEU A 293 -0.72 -11.65 8.86
N ARG A 294 -1.10 -11.32 10.11
CA ARG A 294 -2.22 -11.94 10.80
C ARG A 294 -3.50 -11.81 9.99
N ARG A 295 -3.81 -10.60 9.52
CA ARG A 295 -5.00 -10.30 8.71
C ARG A 295 -4.97 -10.98 7.33
N ARG A 296 -3.78 -11.20 6.77
CA ARG A 296 -3.60 -11.81 5.46
C ARG A 296 -3.66 -13.34 5.49
N LEU A 297 -3.22 -13.96 6.57
CA LEU A 297 -2.98 -15.41 6.66
C LEU A 297 -4.00 -16.16 7.54
N PHE A 298 -4.60 -15.48 8.52
CA PHE A 298 -5.52 -16.08 9.48
C PHE A 298 -6.93 -15.50 9.36
N GLU A 299 -7.92 -16.39 9.47
CA GLU A 299 -9.33 -16.05 9.58
C GLU A 299 -9.66 -15.64 11.02
N SER A 300 -9.11 -16.38 11.98
CA SER A 300 -9.26 -16.09 13.40
C SER A 300 -7.96 -16.32 14.16
N VAL A 301 -7.73 -15.45 15.13
CA VAL A 301 -6.65 -15.55 16.13
C VAL A 301 -7.28 -15.20 17.49
N PRO A 302 -6.91 -15.89 18.58
CA PRO A 302 -7.47 -15.66 19.92
C PRO A 302 -7.40 -14.19 20.35
N GLY A 303 -8.25 -13.76 21.28
CA GLY A 303 -8.16 -12.41 21.87
C GLY A 303 -6.98 -12.27 22.83
N GLU A 304 -6.65 -11.05 23.27
CA GLU A 304 -5.51 -10.80 24.18
C GLU A 304 -5.56 -11.68 25.46
N ALA A 305 -6.74 -11.81 26.07
CA ALA A 305 -6.94 -12.61 27.28
C ALA A 305 -6.61 -14.10 27.09
N GLU A 306 -6.86 -14.64 25.90
CA GLU A 306 -6.56 -16.03 25.55
C GLU A 306 -5.10 -16.23 25.15
N ARG A 307 -4.47 -15.22 24.54
CA ARG A 307 -3.03 -15.23 24.20
C ARG A 307 -2.14 -15.16 25.43
N ARG A 308 -2.54 -14.37 26.43
CA ARG A 308 -1.77 -14.07 27.64
C ARG A 308 -1.20 -15.33 28.33
N PRO A 309 -2.00 -16.34 28.71
CA PRO A 309 -1.47 -17.55 29.37
C PRO A 309 -0.50 -18.36 28.48
N ILE A 310 -0.61 -18.25 27.15
CA ILE A 310 0.29 -18.91 26.20
C ILE A 310 1.65 -18.22 26.21
N VAL A 311 1.65 -16.90 26.09
CA VAL A 311 2.88 -16.09 26.14
C VAL A 311 3.55 -16.21 27.51
N ASP A 312 2.77 -16.20 28.61
CA ASP A 312 3.28 -16.44 29.96
C ASP A 312 4.01 -17.79 30.05
N ALA A 313 3.43 -18.85 29.48
CA ALA A 313 4.04 -20.18 29.49
C ALA A 313 5.34 -20.24 28.65
N VAL A 314 5.37 -19.57 27.49
CA VAL A 314 6.56 -19.45 26.64
C VAL A 314 7.66 -18.68 27.36
N MET A 315 7.33 -17.56 27.98
CA MET A 315 8.28 -16.73 28.73
C MET A 315 8.83 -17.47 29.96
N ALA A 316 7.99 -18.20 30.69
CA ALA A 316 8.42 -19.06 31.79
C ALA A 316 9.37 -20.19 31.33
N ALA A 317 9.17 -20.73 30.12
CA ALA A 317 10.09 -21.69 29.54
C ALA A 317 11.43 -21.03 29.15
N LEU A 318 11.40 -19.84 28.53
CA LEU A 318 12.59 -19.09 28.16
C LEU A 318 13.45 -18.72 29.37
N GLN A 319 12.85 -18.41 30.52
CA GLN A 319 13.56 -18.16 31.78
C GLN A 319 14.44 -19.35 32.23
N ARG A 320 14.08 -20.58 31.84
CA ARG A 320 14.82 -21.81 32.23
C ARG A 320 15.93 -22.21 31.26
N LEU A 321 15.99 -21.60 30.08
CA LEU A 321 17.02 -21.89 29.08
C LEU A 321 18.32 -21.11 29.38
N PRO A 322 19.35 -21.16 28.54
CA PRO A 322 20.48 -20.23 28.60
C PRO A 322 20.40 -19.20 27.46
N VAL A 323 19.37 -18.35 27.45
CA VAL A 323 19.21 -17.24 26.47
C VAL A 323 19.53 -15.89 27.12
N ARG A 324 19.72 -14.85 26.29
CA ARG A 324 20.09 -13.49 26.74
C ARG A 324 18.96 -12.85 27.56
N ASP A 325 19.30 -11.98 28.51
CA ASP A 325 18.31 -11.30 29.37
C ASP A 325 17.29 -10.46 28.59
N ALA A 326 17.73 -9.80 27.51
CA ALA A 326 16.86 -9.05 26.59
C ALA A 326 15.82 -9.93 25.85
N GLN A 327 15.92 -11.26 25.95
CA GLN A 327 14.95 -12.22 25.40
C GLN A 327 13.97 -12.71 26.48
N ARG A 328 14.03 -12.15 27.70
CA ARG A 328 13.28 -12.58 28.88
C ARG A 328 12.64 -11.44 29.66
N ASP A 329 12.90 -10.21 29.26
CA ASP A 329 12.39 -9.01 29.92
C ASP A 329 10.94 -8.69 29.50
N GLN A 330 10.39 -7.62 30.07
CA GLN A 330 9.04 -7.15 29.75
C GLN A 330 8.92 -6.74 28.27
N ALA A 331 9.96 -6.20 27.66
CA ALA A 331 9.92 -5.82 26.25
C ALA A 331 9.84 -7.05 25.32
N ALA A 332 10.50 -8.16 25.67
CA ALA A 332 10.32 -9.44 24.98
C ALA A 332 8.90 -9.98 25.14
N TYR A 333 8.32 -9.86 26.34
CA TYR A 333 6.93 -10.23 26.58
C TYR A 333 5.96 -9.46 25.69
N ASP A 334 6.06 -8.14 25.69
CA ASP A 334 5.16 -7.24 24.95
C ASP A 334 5.26 -7.53 23.43
N ARG A 335 6.48 -7.69 22.91
CA ARG A 335 6.70 -8.08 21.51
C ARG A 335 6.07 -9.43 21.16
N MET A 336 6.11 -10.43 22.05
CA MET A 336 5.44 -11.71 21.80
C MET A 336 3.92 -11.59 21.79
N MET A 337 3.35 -10.78 22.70
CA MET A 337 1.91 -10.52 22.74
C MET A 337 1.42 -9.81 21.47
N GLU A 338 2.16 -8.80 21.01
CA GLU A 338 1.84 -8.01 19.82
C GLU A 338 1.99 -8.83 18.53
N SER A 339 3.02 -9.68 18.44
CA SER A 339 3.31 -10.44 17.21
C SER A 339 2.58 -11.77 17.08
N TYR A 340 1.92 -12.26 18.15
CA TYR A 340 1.16 -13.51 18.15
C TYR A 340 0.20 -13.60 16.94
N PRO A 341 0.11 -14.72 16.22
CA PRO A 341 0.70 -16.02 16.51
C PRO A 341 2.14 -16.19 16.02
N PHE A 342 2.78 -15.16 15.46
CA PHE A 342 4.16 -15.25 14.98
C PHE A 342 5.15 -14.99 16.12
N HIS A 343 6.26 -15.72 16.12
CA HIS A 343 7.39 -15.39 16.98
C HIS A 343 8.07 -14.11 16.45
N PRO A 344 8.38 -13.11 17.30
CA PRO A 344 8.89 -11.81 16.82
C PRO A 344 10.22 -11.94 16.06
N ASP A 345 11.13 -12.79 16.55
CA ASP A 345 12.42 -13.03 15.88
C ASP A 345 12.27 -13.65 14.48
N LEU A 346 11.20 -14.43 14.21
CA LEU A 346 10.94 -14.97 12.86
C LEU A 346 10.57 -13.84 11.91
N ILE A 347 9.70 -12.92 12.35
CA ILE A 347 9.30 -11.75 11.57
C ILE A 347 10.50 -10.87 11.29
N ASP A 348 11.34 -10.62 12.30
CA ASP A 348 12.55 -9.82 12.16
C ASP A 348 13.51 -10.42 11.12
N VAL A 349 13.77 -11.73 11.17
CA VAL A 349 14.63 -12.38 10.17
C VAL A 349 14.05 -12.27 8.76
N LEU A 350 12.75 -12.56 8.60
CA LEU A 350 12.10 -12.51 7.29
C LEU A 350 12.09 -11.10 6.70
N TYR A 351 11.71 -10.09 7.48
CA TYR A 351 11.47 -8.74 6.98
C TYR A 351 12.66 -7.79 7.09
N GLN A 352 13.65 -8.08 7.94
CA GLN A 352 14.89 -7.28 8.00
C GLN A 352 16.02 -7.88 7.21
N LYS A 353 16.13 -9.22 7.11
CA LYS A 353 17.25 -9.87 6.42
C LYS A 353 16.86 -10.35 5.04
N TRP A 354 15.74 -11.06 4.89
CA TRP A 354 15.46 -11.74 3.64
C TRP A 354 14.91 -10.82 2.55
N THR A 355 14.16 -9.80 2.94
CA THR A 355 13.70 -8.72 2.03
C THR A 355 14.85 -7.89 1.44
N GLN A 356 16.08 -8.03 1.95
CA GLN A 356 17.26 -7.37 1.40
C GLN A 356 17.88 -8.12 0.21
N TYR A 357 17.51 -9.38 -0.04
CA TYR A 357 18.03 -10.13 -1.19
C TYR A 357 17.31 -9.72 -2.48
N ASP A 358 18.08 -9.38 -3.52
CA ASP A 358 17.57 -8.96 -4.84
C ASP A 358 16.66 -10.01 -5.49
N ASP A 359 16.98 -11.30 -5.33
CA ASP A 359 16.22 -12.42 -5.93
C ASP A 359 15.02 -12.86 -5.06
N PHE A 360 14.93 -12.37 -3.83
CA PHE A 360 13.76 -12.58 -2.98
C PHE A 360 12.73 -11.52 -3.32
N GLN A 361 11.50 -11.91 -3.65
CA GLN A 361 10.41 -10.98 -4.01
C GLN A 361 9.89 -10.15 -2.80
N ARG A 362 10.81 -9.66 -1.95
CA ARG A 362 10.61 -8.87 -0.73
C ARG A 362 9.44 -9.39 0.09
N THR A 363 8.47 -8.54 0.39
CA THR A 363 7.30 -8.84 1.20
C THR A 363 6.38 -9.87 0.54
N ARG A 364 6.31 -9.92 -0.80
CA ARG A 364 5.52 -10.96 -1.51
C ARG A 364 6.15 -12.34 -1.32
N GLY A 365 7.48 -12.43 -1.43
CA GLY A 365 8.24 -13.65 -1.17
C GLY A 365 8.06 -14.14 0.27
N ALA A 366 8.21 -13.25 1.26
CA ALA A 366 8.04 -13.57 2.68
C ALA A 366 6.63 -14.09 2.98
N LEU A 367 5.61 -13.44 2.43
CA LEU A 367 4.23 -13.81 2.67
C LEU A 367 3.89 -15.14 1.98
N ARG A 368 4.34 -15.37 0.74
CA ARG A 368 4.19 -16.68 0.06
C ARG A 368 4.83 -17.81 0.89
N LEU A 369 6.06 -17.59 1.34
CA LEU A 369 6.78 -18.55 2.17
C LEU A 369 5.97 -18.90 3.42
N LEU A 370 5.49 -17.89 4.15
CA LEU A 370 4.68 -18.10 5.35
C LEU A 370 3.36 -18.80 5.04
N ALA A 371 2.67 -18.45 3.96
CA ALA A 371 1.42 -19.11 3.57
C ALA A 371 1.62 -20.60 3.30
N TYR A 372 2.68 -20.96 2.57
CA TYR A 372 3.03 -22.35 2.31
C TYR A 372 3.45 -23.07 3.60
N ALA A 373 4.36 -22.48 4.37
CA ALA A 373 4.87 -23.00 5.63
C ALA A 373 3.75 -23.31 6.63
N LEU A 374 2.82 -22.36 6.82
CA LEU A 374 1.66 -22.52 7.69
C LEU A 374 0.75 -23.65 7.22
N ARG A 375 0.50 -23.75 5.91
CA ARG A 375 -0.34 -24.82 5.35
C ARG A 375 0.26 -26.21 5.60
N GLU A 376 1.56 -26.37 5.35
CA GLU A 376 2.25 -27.66 5.53
C GLU A 376 2.33 -28.10 6.99
N THR A 377 2.51 -27.14 7.90
CA THR A 377 2.78 -27.40 9.31
C THR A 377 1.55 -27.37 10.20
N ALA A 378 0.41 -26.88 9.69
CA ALA A 378 -0.87 -26.95 10.39
C ALA A 378 -1.23 -28.40 10.77
N GLY A 379 -1.51 -28.63 12.06
CA GLY A 379 -1.79 -29.97 12.59
C GLY A 379 -0.55 -30.79 12.98
N LYS A 380 0.67 -30.30 12.67
CA LYS A 380 1.93 -31.02 12.91
C LYS A 380 2.91 -30.23 13.79
N ASP A 381 2.94 -28.90 13.67
CA ASP A 381 3.83 -28.05 14.47
C ASP A 381 3.41 -28.02 15.94
N PRO A 382 4.22 -28.55 16.88
CA PRO A 382 3.87 -28.54 18.30
C PRO A 382 4.04 -27.16 18.95
N SER A 383 4.57 -26.18 18.23
CA SER A 383 4.97 -24.89 18.79
C SER A 383 3.76 -24.00 19.12
N PRO A 384 3.78 -23.29 20.26
CA PRO A 384 2.69 -22.37 20.63
C PRO A 384 2.63 -21.10 19.77
N LEU A 385 3.74 -20.74 19.13
CA LEU A 385 3.85 -19.65 18.15
C LEU A 385 4.48 -20.20 16.87
N VAL A 386 4.11 -19.59 15.74
CA VAL A 386 4.74 -19.81 14.43
C VAL A 386 6.18 -19.30 14.51
N GLY A 387 7.12 -20.24 14.62
CA GLY A 387 8.55 -19.99 14.72
C GLY A 387 9.34 -20.70 13.62
N PRO A 388 10.64 -20.98 13.84
CA PRO A 388 11.48 -21.66 12.87
C PRO A 388 10.96 -23.05 12.45
N TRP A 389 10.14 -23.71 13.26
CA TRP A 389 9.51 -24.99 12.90
C TRP A 389 8.67 -24.89 11.64
N ALA A 390 8.03 -23.75 11.38
CA ALA A 390 7.28 -23.50 10.15
C ALA A 390 8.16 -23.63 8.89
N LEU A 391 9.48 -23.49 9.03
CA LEU A 391 10.46 -23.59 7.95
C LEU A 391 11.11 -24.98 7.85
N LEU A 392 10.69 -25.93 8.68
CA LEU A 392 11.11 -27.33 8.62
C LEU A 392 10.08 -28.19 7.88
N SER A 393 10.52 -29.33 7.36
CA SER A 393 9.63 -30.34 6.82
C SER A 393 8.77 -30.94 7.92
N ALA A 394 7.52 -31.22 7.56
CA ALA A 394 6.58 -31.92 8.41
C ALA A 394 7.08 -33.32 8.84
N ASP A 395 7.93 -33.95 8.04
CA ASP A 395 8.29 -35.37 8.17
C ASP A 395 9.74 -35.58 8.70
N GLY A 396 10.46 -34.51 9.08
CA GLY A 396 11.81 -34.62 9.62
C GLY A 396 12.59 -33.30 9.68
N PRO A 397 13.86 -33.31 10.12
CA PRO A 397 14.69 -32.11 10.31
C PRO A 397 15.25 -31.53 9.00
N THR A 398 14.58 -31.77 7.87
CA THR A 398 14.93 -31.18 6.57
C THR A 398 14.26 -29.82 6.42
N LEU A 399 14.81 -28.97 5.55
CA LEU A 399 14.18 -27.69 5.23
C LEU A 399 12.83 -27.91 4.53
N SER A 400 11.88 -27.05 4.84
CA SER A 400 10.57 -27.05 4.17
C SER A 400 10.75 -26.85 2.66
N PRO A 401 9.99 -27.57 1.81
CA PRO A 401 9.96 -27.29 0.37
C PRO A 401 9.54 -25.85 0.05
N ALA A 402 8.94 -25.13 1.00
CA ALA A 402 8.64 -23.70 0.89
C ALA A 402 9.87 -22.82 0.62
N LEU A 403 11.05 -23.29 1.03
CA LEU A 403 12.33 -22.61 0.89
C LEU A 403 13.04 -22.88 -0.44
N ASN A 404 12.56 -23.86 -1.21
CA ASN A 404 13.00 -24.15 -2.57
C ASN A 404 12.11 -23.42 -3.58
#